data_AF-A0A5N9G192-F1
#
_entry.id   AF-A0A5N9G192-F1
#
_cell.length_a   1.000
_cell.length_b   1.000
_cell.length_c   1.000
_cell.angle_alpha   90.00
_cell.angle_beta   90.00
_cell.angle_gamma   90.00
#
_symmetry.space_group_name_H-M   'P 1'
#
loop_
_entity.id
_entity.type
_entity.pdbx_description
1 polymer ?
#
loop_
_entity_poly.entity_id
_entity_poly.type
_entity_poly.pdbx_seq_one_letter_code
_entity_poly.pdbx_strand_id
1 'polypeptide(L)' 'MNTLSIIIFILSLISVVGSISIWYMKKGTSSEDKAHAERFGIFVGLWAPTFLGIAIFLRLLLS' A
#
# COMPACT_ATOMS: atom_id res chain seq x y z
N MET A 1 1.31 6.77 -22.61
CA MET A 1 0.94 6.39 -21.23
C MET A 1 1.16 7.61 -20.35
N ASN A 2 0.15 8.04 -19.60
CA ASN A 2 0.29 9.19 -18.73
C ASN A 2 1.19 8.86 -17.53
N THR A 3 2.26 9.62 -17.34
CA THR A 3 3.21 9.52 -16.22
C THR A 3 2.51 9.46 -14.86
N LEU A 4 1.42 10.21 -14.68
CA LEU A 4 0.65 10.23 -13.43
C LEU A 4 0.04 8.86 -13.10
N SER A 5 -0.58 8.20 -14.08
CA SER A 5 -1.18 6.88 -13.89
C SER A 5 -0.13 5.82 -13.54
N ILE A 6 1.06 5.91 -14.16
CA ILE A 6 2.19 5.01 -13.86
C ILE A 6 2.68 5.21 -12.41
N ILE A 7 2.83 6.47 -11.96
CA ILE A 7 3.26 6.78 -10.59
C ILE A 7 2.28 6.17 -9.58
N ILE A 8 0.97 6.41 -9.76
CA ILE A 8 -0.04 5.90 -8.85
C ILE A 8 -0.11 4.35 -8.87
N PHE A 9 0.10 3.73 -10.04
CA PHE A 9 0.22 2.28 -10.12
C PHE A 9 1.41 1.75 -9.33
N ILE A 10 2.58 2.40 -9.43
CA ILE A 10 3.77 2.03 -8.64
C ILE A 10 3.51 2.20 -7.14
N LEU A 11 2.81 3.26 -6.72
CA LEU A 11 2.40 3.44 -5.33
C LEU A 11 1.54 2.27 -4.81
N SER A 12 0.68 1.69 -5.66
CA SER A 12 -0.12 0.52 -5.27
C SER A 12 0.77 -0.69 -4.92
N LEU A 13 1.85 -0.90 -5.67
CA LEU A 13 2.80 -1.98 -5.41
C LEU A 13 3.66 -1.69 -4.17
N ILE A 14 4.10 -0.44 -4.02
CA ILE A 14 4.86 0.02 -2.85
C ILE A 14 4.04 -0.14 -1.57
N SER A 15 2.72 0.08 -1.61
CA SER A 15 1.83 -0.12 -0.46
C SER A 15 1.84 -1.58 0.03
N VAL A 16 1.85 -2.55 -0.89
CA VAL A 16 1.95 -3.99 -0.53
C VAL A 16 3.30 -4.30 0.13
N VAL A 17 4.40 -3.87 -0.49
CA VAL A 17 5.76 -4.09 0.05
C VAL A 17 5.93 -3.38 1.38
N GLY A 18 5.40 -2.16 1.50
CA GLY A 18 5.41 -1.35 2.71
C GLY A 18 4.66 -2.02 3.85
N SER A 19 3.47 -2.56 3.59
CA SER A 19 2.68 -3.33 4.56
C SER A 19 3.48 -4.49 5.17
N ILE A 20 4.13 -5.30 4.33
CA ILE A 20 4.96 -6.43 4.77
C ILE A 20 6.18 -5.94 5.54
N SER A 21 6.83 -4.88 5.06
CA SER A 21 8.01 -4.30 5.69
C SER A 21 7.70 -3.75 7.08
N ILE A 22 6.57 -3.08 7.26
CA ILE A 22 6.17 -2.54 8.55
C ILE A 22 5.88 -3.66 9.54
N TRP A 23 5.14 -4.69 9.14
CA TRP A 23 4.95 -5.85 9.99
C TRP A 23 6.29 -6.46 10.42
N TYR A 24 7.22 -6.65 9.48
CA TYR A 24 8.52 -7.22 9.78
C TYR A 24 9.34 -6.35 10.76
N MET A 25 9.35 -5.03 10.58
CA MET A 25 10.10 -4.10 11.43
C MET A 25 9.47 -3.90 12.81
N LYS A 26 8.14 -3.92 12.91
CA LYS A 26 7.38 -3.60 14.14
C LYS A 26 6.94 -4.83 14.93
N LYS A 27 7.08 -6.03 14.38
CA LYS A 27 6.62 -7.30 14.98
C LYS A 27 7.08 -7.54 16.40
N GLY A 28 8.18 -6.95 16.88
CA GLY A 28 8.60 -6.96 18.28
C GLY A 28 8.59 -8.35 18.97
N THR A 29 8.77 -8.38 20.29
CA THR A 29 8.64 -9.59 21.10
C THR A 29 7.40 -9.58 21.99
N SER A 30 6.89 -8.40 22.33
CA SER A 30 5.69 -8.20 23.14
C SER A 30 4.41 -8.43 22.33
N SER A 31 3.36 -8.94 22.98
CA SER A 31 2.05 -9.17 22.34
C SER A 31 1.38 -7.87 21.87
N GLU A 32 1.60 -6.77 22.59
CA GLU A 32 1.05 -5.46 22.26
C GLU A 32 1.68 -4.86 21.00
N ASP A 33 3.01 -4.96 20.88
CA ASP A 33 3.77 -4.51 19.71
C ASP A 33 3.35 -5.28 18.44
N LYS A 34 3.12 -6.60 18.57
CA LYS A 34 2.60 -7.44 17.47
C LYS A 34 1.24 -6.98 16.98
N ALA A 35 0.30 -6.78 17.91
CA ALA A 35 -1.06 -6.36 17.57
C ALA A 35 -1.06 -4.97 16.89
N HIS A 36 -0.19 -4.06 17.33
CA HIS A 36 -0.04 -2.75 16.71
C HIS A 36 0.57 -2.85 15.30
N ALA A 37 1.62 -3.66 15.13
CA ALA A 37 2.27 -3.89 13.84
C ALA A 37 1.33 -4.51 12.80
N GLU A 38 0.51 -5.48 13.20
CA GLU A 38 -0.46 -6.15 12.33
C GLU A 38 -1.55 -5.19 11.86
N ARG A 39 -2.13 -4.40 12.77
CA ARG A 39 -3.18 -3.42 12.42
C ARG A 39 -2.66 -2.36 11.46
N PHE A 40 -1.46 -1.85 11.71
CA PHE A 40 -0.86 -0.83 10.86
C PHE A 40 -0.43 -1.41 9.50
N GLY A 41 0.11 -2.62 9.47
CA GLY A 41 0.41 -3.34 8.23
C GLY A 41 -0.84 -3.55 7.37
N ILE A 42 -1.94 -4.03 7.95
CA ILE A 42 -3.22 -4.21 7.25
C ILE A 42 -3.73 -2.87 6.69
N PHE A 43 -3.69 -1.80 7.49
CA PHE A 43 -4.13 -0.47 7.05
C PHE A 43 -3.34 0.02 5.82
N VAL A 44 -2.01 -0.13 5.83
CA VAL A 44 -1.16 0.24 4.69
C VAL A 44 -1.40 -0.68 3.50
N GLY A 45 -1.69 -1.97 3.72
CA GLY A 45 -2.01 -2.92 2.65
C GLY A 45 -3.34 -2.60 1.94
N LEU A 46 -4.32 -2.04 2.67
CA LEU A 46 -5.60 -1.60 2.10
C LEU A 46 -5.47 -0.42 1.13
N TRP A 47 -4.36 0.32 1.14
CA TRP A 47 -4.13 1.39 0.17
C TRP A 47 -3.84 0.87 -1.25
N ALA A 48 -3.37 -0.37 -1.40
CA ALA A 48 -3.08 -0.97 -2.69
C ALA A 48 -4.30 -0.97 -3.64
N PRO A 49 -5.48 -1.49 -3.27
CA PRO A 49 -6.66 -1.44 -4.13
C PRO A 49 -7.13 0.01 -4.41
N THR A 50 -6.97 0.94 -3.45
CA THR A 50 -7.32 2.34 -3.65
C THR A 50 -6.43 3.00 -4.71
N PHE A 51 -5.10 2.87 -4.59
CA PHE A 51 -4.18 3.41 -5.57
C PHE A 51 -4.35 2.74 -6.93
N LEU A 52 -4.56 1.42 -6.99
CA LEU A 52 -4.83 0.74 -8.25
C LEU A 52 -6.10 1.28 -8.93
N GLY A 53 -7.17 1.49 -8.17
CA GLY A 53 -8.41 2.10 -8.68
C GLY A 53 -8.19 3.51 -9.25
N ILE A 54 -7.44 4.35 -8.54
CA ILE A 54 -7.07 5.70 -9.00
C ILE A 54 -6.21 5.62 -10.27
N ALA A 55 -5.23 4.71 -10.32
CA ALA A 55 -4.37 4.54 -11.48
C ALA A 55 -5.16 4.16 -12.74
N ILE A 56 -6.14 3.24 -12.59
CA ILE A 56 -7.05 2.83 -13.66
C ILE A 56 -7.94 4.00 -14.08
N PHE A 57 -8.57 4.68 -13.12
CA PHE A 57 -9.42 5.84 -13.42
C PHE A 57 -8.66 6.94 -14.18
N LEU A 58 -7.46 7.30 -13.72
CA LEU A 58 -6.60 8.28 -14.39
C LEU A 58 -6.17 7.81 -15.79
N ARG A 59 -5.98 6.50 -15.97
CA ARG A 59 -5.66 5.94 -17.29
C ARG A 59 -6.84 6.08 -18.25
N LEU A 60 -8.06 5.83 -17.79
CA LEU A 60 -9.27 5.91 -18.61
C LEU A 60 -9.71 7.35 -18.89
N LEU A 61 -9.48 8.26 -17.94
CA LEU A 61 -9.81 9.67 -18.09
C LEU A 61 -8.85 10.40 -19.04
N LEU A 62 -7.59 9.97 -19.09
CA LEU A 62 -6.49 10.65 -19.79
C LEU A 62 -5.97 9.83 -20.98
N SER A 63 -6.74 8.83 -21.43
CA SER A 63 -6.58 8.08 -22.68
C SER A 63 -7.38 8.73 -23.80
#